data_AF-A0A6A5YRF4-F1
#
_entry.id   AF-A0A6A5YRF4-F1
#
_cell.length_a   1.000
_cell.length_b   1.000
_cell.length_c   1.000
_cell.angle_alpha   90.00
_cell.angle_beta   90.00
_cell.angle_gamma   90.00
#
_symmetry.space_group_name_H-M   'P 1'
#
loop_
_entity.id
_entity.type
_entity.pdbx_description
1 polymer ?
#
loop_
_entity_poly.entity_id
_entity_poly.type
_entity_poly.pdbx_seq_one_letter_code
_entity_poly.pdbx_strand_id
1 'polypeptide(L)'
;MSDTNTDTQFFEIDGVMWEINNTDTPFDPFADFSWDDDSDNYLATTLTNFLTEPTQAYPSPSASIAHSSPESFATAPDYYSLPMFTNTPIPVPAVTIPAPANPAPPLTNTTSIYGQYAGLFSTGAEAKSHRKSARGAPKPADDVAWVKQNQREHWVMNIYNALVDTSAAIDGPKCPYLLRFKDKPVFSQQDLEAAAHNIFDKAIAVHERGWCRPAVYRKEAKRGDLVDRAEKSVSTRLDSICALLRKSKAACNDAMQSGLPLAKLVDNPYAHGAGKTTNAAGNSRRGEMLKVGKERVVGGRVEKKGAGKKKNRLILTESD
;
A
#
# COMPACT_ATOMS: atom_id res chain seq x y z
N MET A 1 -4.15 -40.63 -20.11
CA MET A 1 -3.76 -40.73 -18.70
C MET A 1 -2.39 -40.09 -18.59
N SER A 2 -2.34 -38.85 -18.12
CA SER A 2 -1.12 -38.05 -18.02
C SER A 2 -0.80 -37.89 -16.53
N ASP A 3 0.24 -38.58 -16.08
CA ASP A 3 0.69 -38.57 -14.70
C ASP A 3 1.32 -37.22 -14.37
N THR A 4 0.69 -36.45 -13.48
CA THR A 4 1.27 -35.24 -12.90
C THR A 4 2.13 -35.63 -11.72
N ASN A 5 3.45 -35.61 -11.93
CA ASN A 5 4.47 -35.86 -10.92
C ASN A 5 4.58 -34.63 -9.98
N THR A 6 4.09 -34.74 -8.75
CA THR A 6 4.27 -33.72 -7.71
C THR A 6 5.55 -34.01 -6.93
N ASP A 7 6.59 -33.20 -7.14
CA ASP A 7 7.84 -33.23 -6.39
C ASP A 7 7.62 -32.71 -4.95
N THR A 8 7.54 -33.62 -3.99
CA THR A 8 7.57 -33.29 -2.55
C THR A 8 9.03 -33.27 -2.09
N GLN A 9 9.48 -32.15 -1.50
CA GLN A 9 10.83 -32.05 -0.91
C GLN A 9 10.75 -32.06 0.62
N PHE A 10 11.56 -32.92 1.24
CA PHE A 10 11.72 -33.02 2.69
C PHE A 10 13.09 -32.47 3.10
N PHE A 11 13.15 -31.80 4.24
CA PHE A 11 14.41 -31.43 4.88
C PHE A 11 14.29 -31.55 6.41
N GLU A 12 15.40 -31.96 7.02
CA GLU A 12 15.50 -32.26 8.44
C GLU A 12 16.35 -31.19 9.14
N ILE A 13 15.82 -30.60 10.21
CA ILE A 13 16.54 -29.69 11.10
C ILE A 13 16.29 -30.17 12.54
N ASP A 14 17.38 -30.45 13.27
CA ASP A 14 17.35 -30.89 14.67
C ASP A 14 16.46 -32.13 14.95
N GLY A 15 16.44 -33.10 14.03
CA GLY A 15 15.68 -34.35 14.18
C GLY A 15 14.18 -34.23 13.92
N VAL A 16 13.72 -33.06 13.44
CA VAL A 16 12.33 -32.81 13.07
C VAL A 16 12.24 -32.71 11.54
N MET A 17 11.44 -33.60 10.94
CA MET A 17 11.13 -33.61 9.51
C MET A 17 10.09 -32.55 9.20
N TRP A 18 10.43 -31.63 8.29
CA TRP A 18 9.50 -30.62 7.78
C TRP A 18 9.10 -30.98 6.35
N GLU A 19 7.79 -31.01 6.10
CA GLU A 19 7.18 -31.22 4.78
C GLU A 19 6.67 -29.88 4.25
N ILE A 20 7.14 -29.45 3.08
CA ILE A 20 6.58 -28.28 2.38
C ILE A 20 5.61 -28.79 1.30
N ASN A 21 4.31 -28.58 1.52
CA ASN A 21 3.30 -28.73 0.48
C ASN A 21 3.24 -27.46 -0.38
N ASN A 22 3.69 -27.55 -1.63
CA ASN A 22 3.75 -26.43 -2.58
C ASN A 22 2.40 -26.12 -3.28
N THR A 23 1.27 -26.51 -2.69
CA THR A 23 -0.07 -26.29 -3.27
C THR A 23 -0.83 -25.11 -2.67
N ASP A 24 -0.17 -24.25 -1.89
CA ASP A 24 -0.79 -23.05 -1.35
C ASP A 24 -0.87 -21.95 -2.42
N THR A 25 -2.02 -21.84 -3.08
CA THR A 25 -2.48 -20.54 -3.55
C THR A 25 -2.50 -19.59 -2.35
N PRO A 26 -1.87 -18.41 -2.41
CA PRO A 26 -1.84 -17.51 -1.27
C PRO A 26 -3.26 -17.01 -1.01
N PHE A 27 -3.93 -17.60 -0.01
CA PHE A 27 -5.00 -16.93 0.70
C PHE A 27 -4.35 -15.72 1.36
N ASP A 28 -4.59 -14.54 0.81
CA ASP A 28 -4.17 -13.27 1.41
C ASP A 28 -5.27 -12.81 2.37
N PRO A 29 -5.17 -13.05 3.69
CA PRO A 29 -6.17 -12.61 4.67
C PRO A 29 -6.26 -11.09 4.80
N PHE A 30 -5.43 -10.32 4.07
CA PHE A 30 -5.44 -8.86 4.08
C PHE A 30 -6.12 -8.22 2.86
N ALA A 31 -6.47 -8.98 1.82
CA ALA A 31 -7.17 -8.44 0.65
C ALA A 31 -8.54 -7.85 1.00
N ASP A 32 -9.19 -8.36 2.05
CA ASP A 32 -10.54 -7.95 2.49
C ASP A 32 -10.54 -6.92 3.63
N PHE A 33 -9.35 -6.54 4.14
CA PHE A 33 -9.22 -5.50 5.17
C PHE A 33 -8.97 -4.12 4.55
N SER A 34 -9.78 -3.78 3.54
CA SER A 34 -9.90 -2.40 3.06
C SER A 34 -10.55 -1.56 4.15
N TRP A 35 -9.73 -0.93 5.01
CA TRP A 35 -10.22 0.04 6.00
C TRP A 35 -10.89 1.27 5.34
N ASP A 36 -10.79 1.41 4.02
CA ASP A 36 -10.86 2.68 3.32
C ASP A 36 -11.59 2.61 1.96
N ASP A 37 -12.46 1.62 1.71
CA ASP A 37 -13.32 1.72 0.54
C ASP A 37 -14.40 2.81 0.78
N ASP A 38 -14.09 3.96 0.18
CA ASP A 38 -14.90 5.16 0.00
C ASP A 38 -15.35 5.27 -1.49
N SER A 39 -15.20 4.20 -2.31
CA SER A 39 -15.60 4.19 -3.73
C SER A 39 -17.09 4.39 -3.96
N ASP A 40 -17.93 4.15 -2.96
CA ASP A 40 -19.37 4.00 -3.16
C ASP A 40 -20.18 5.30 -3.27
N ASN A 41 -19.57 6.50 -3.27
CA ASN A 41 -20.40 7.72 -3.20
C ASN A 41 -19.93 8.98 -3.94
N TYR A 42 -18.98 8.88 -4.89
CA TYR A 42 -18.50 10.07 -5.63
C TYR A 42 -18.89 10.15 -7.11
N LEU A 43 -19.46 9.08 -7.71
CA LEU A 43 -19.95 9.13 -9.10
C LEU A 43 -21.44 9.53 -9.23
N ALA A 44 -22.17 9.72 -8.13
CA ALA A 44 -23.62 9.98 -8.17
C ALA A 44 -24.03 11.46 -8.25
N THR A 45 -23.10 12.43 -8.18
CA THR A 45 -23.47 13.85 -7.96
C THR A 45 -23.18 14.78 -9.17
N THR A 46 -22.76 14.28 -10.32
CA THR A 46 -22.30 15.13 -11.44
C THR A 46 -23.23 15.18 -12.66
N LEU A 47 -24.45 14.63 -12.61
CA LEU A 47 -25.32 14.54 -13.80
C LEU A 47 -26.77 15.06 -13.65
N THR A 48 -27.07 15.97 -12.72
CA THR A 48 -28.46 16.47 -12.55
C THR A 48 -28.68 17.98 -12.52
N ASN A 49 -27.72 18.82 -12.94
CA ASN A 49 -27.94 20.27 -13.01
C ASN A 49 -27.45 20.89 -14.34
N PHE A 50 -28.16 20.62 -15.44
CA PHE A 50 -28.11 21.46 -16.66
C PHE A 50 -29.39 21.26 -17.48
N LEU A 51 -30.54 21.75 -16.99
CA LEU A 51 -31.73 21.93 -17.84
C LEU A 51 -32.73 22.90 -17.21
N THR A 52 -32.37 24.18 -17.19
CA THR A 52 -33.35 25.28 -17.27
C THR A 52 -32.60 26.56 -17.63
N GLU A 53 -32.68 26.97 -18.90
CA GLU A 53 -32.56 28.38 -19.27
C GLU A 53 -33.70 28.79 -20.21
N PRO A 54 -34.12 30.07 -20.15
CA PRO A 54 -35.35 30.56 -20.76
C PRO A 54 -35.17 31.01 -22.21
N THR A 55 -36.25 30.84 -22.95
CA THR A 55 -36.50 31.27 -24.33
C THR A 55 -36.22 32.77 -24.54
N GLN A 56 -35.28 33.10 -25.42
CA GLN A 56 -35.26 34.40 -26.11
C GLN A 56 -35.15 34.20 -27.63
N ALA A 57 -36.07 34.83 -28.33
CA ALA A 57 -36.23 34.81 -29.77
C ALA A 57 -35.28 35.79 -30.45
N TYR A 58 -34.59 35.35 -31.50
CA TYR A 58 -33.95 36.21 -32.49
C TYR A 58 -34.20 35.67 -33.92
N PRO A 59 -34.24 36.56 -34.93
CA PRO A 59 -34.73 36.24 -36.26
C PRO A 59 -33.67 35.62 -37.18
N SER A 60 -34.16 34.77 -38.10
CA SER A 60 -33.42 34.12 -39.17
C SER A 60 -32.66 35.07 -40.10
N PRO A 61 -31.58 34.56 -40.69
CA PRO A 61 -31.35 34.75 -42.11
C PRO A 61 -31.23 33.43 -42.86
N SER A 62 -31.95 33.36 -43.97
CA SER A 62 -31.90 32.34 -44.99
C SER A 62 -30.50 32.20 -45.60
N ALA A 63 -29.99 30.97 -45.66
CA ALA A 63 -28.98 30.56 -46.62
C ALA A 63 -29.22 29.09 -46.98
N SER A 64 -29.71 28.89 -48.20
CA SER A 64 -29.92 27.60 -48.85
C SER A 64 -28.57 26.99 -49.21
N ILE A 65 -28.24 25.83 -48.66
CA ILE A 65 -27.18 24.95 -49.19
C ILE A 65 -27.76 23.57 -49.42
N ALA A 66 -27.47 23.08 -50.62
CA ALA A 66 -28.05 21.94 -51.28
C ALA A 66 -27.67 20.59 -50.67
N HIS A 67 -28.55 19.63 -50.97
CA HIS A 67 -28.46 18.20 -50.75
C HIS A 67 -27.11 17.57 -51.11
N SER A 68 -26.65 16.68 -50.21
CA SER A 68 -25.90 15.48 -50.57
C SER A 68 -26.27 14.34 -49.62
N SER A 69 -26.40 13.14 -50.20
CA SER A 69 -27.06 11.92 -49.75
C SER A 69 -26.68 11.37 -48.37
N PRO A 70 -27.56 10.54 -47.76
CA PRO A 70 -27.20 9.72 -46.62
C PRO A 70 -26.48 8.45 -47.07
N GLU A 71 -25.26 8.24 -46.58
CA GLU A 71 -24.61 6.94 -46.64
C GLU A 71 -25.29 5.99 -45.64
N SER A 72 -25.64 4.83 -46.15
CA SER A 72 -26.21 3.67 -45.47
C SER A 72 -25.33 3.20 -44.31
N PHE A 73 -25.83 3.31 -43.08
CA PHE A 73 -25.28 2.59 -41.94
C PHE A 73 -25.56 1.09 -42.11
N ALA A 74 -24.48 0.34 -42.25
CA ALA A 74 -24.50 -1.11 -42.23
C ALA A 74 -25.05 -1.63 -40.89
N THR A 75 -26.01 -2.53 -40.99
CA THR A 75 -26.57 -3.33 -39.90
C THR A 75 -25.44 -4.06 -39.18
N ALA A 76 -25.26 -3.76 -37.89
CA ALA A 76 -24.37 -4.51 -37.02
C ALA A 76 -24.89 -5.95 -36.85
N PRO A 77 -24.03 -6.98 -36.88
CA PRO A 77 -24.44 -8.35 -36.62
C PRO A 77 -24.79 -8.54 -35.14
N ASP A 78 -25.94 -9.16 -34.88
CA ASP A 78 -26.37 -9.67 -33.57
C ASP A 78 -25.31 -10.61 -32.98
N TYR A 79 -24.45 -10.09 -32.11
CA TYR A 79 -23.45 -10.86 -31.39
C TYR A 79 -23.91 -11.07 -29.93
N TYR A 80 -24.25 -12.33 -29.64
CA TYR A 80 -24.34 -13.00 -28.33
C TYR A 80 -25.35 -12.47 -27.30
N SER A 81 -26.56 -13.02 -27.36
CA SER A 81 -27.37 -13.32 -26.16
C SER A 81 -26.61 -14.32 -25.29
N LEU A 82 -26.04 -13.84 -24.18
CA LEU A 82 -25.49 -14.71 -23.14
C LEU A 82 -26.64 -15.41 -22.41
N PRO A 83 -26.52 -16.71 -22.10
CA PRO A 83 -27.55 -17.43 -21.35
C PRO A 83 -27.72 -16.80 -19.97
N MET A 84 -28.95 -16.40 -19.67
CA MET A 84 -29.39 -16.02 -18.33
C MET A 84 -29.11 -17.20 -17.40
N PHE A 85 -28.10 -17.09 -16.53
CA PHE A 85 -27.87 -18.03 -15.46
C PHE A 85 -29.02 -17.89 -14.46
N THR A 86 -29.99 -18.80 -14.54
CA THR A 86 -31.00 -18.98 -13.51
C THR A 86 -30.27 -19.44 -12.25
N ASN A 87 -30.16 -18.53 -11.26
CA ASN A 87 -29.69 -18.81 -9.91
C ASN A 87 -30.67 -19.80 -9.25
N THR A 88 -30.56 -21.08 -9.55
CA THR A 88 -31.14 -22.14 -8.72
C THR A 88 -30.34 -22.20 -7.44
N PRO A 89 -30.92 -21.85 -6.27
CA PRO A 89 -30.21 -21.96 -5.00
C PRO A 89 -29.82 -23.41 -4.78
N ILE A 90 -28.51 -23.68 -4.83
CA ILE A 90 -27.97 -24.99 -4.50
C ILE A 90 -28.23 -25.19 -3.00
N PRO A 91 -28.98 -26.22 -2.59
CA PRO A 91 -29.20 -26.51 -1.18
C PRO A 91 -27.86 -26.89 -0.56
N VAL A 92 -27.27 -25.96 0.18
CA VAL A 92 -26.06 -26.20 0.95
C VAL A 92 -26.45 -27.18 2.06
N PRO A 93 -25.84 -28.37 2.15
CA PRO A 93 -26.16 -29.31 3.22
C PRO A 93 -25.85 -28.65 4.56
N ALA A 94 -26.78 -28.76 5.51
CA ALA A 94 -26.61 -28.23 6.85
C ALA A 94 -25.41 -28.94 7.51
N VAL A 95 -24.25 -28.28 7.48
CA VAL A 95 -23.09 -28.73 8.23
C VAL A 95 -23.39 -28.44 9.70
N THR A 96 -23.86 -29.46 10.40
CA THR A 96 -23.95 -29.45 11.86
C THR A 96 -22.53 -29.35 12.41
N ILE A 97 -22.08 -28.13 12.73
CA ILE A 97 -20.79 -27.92 13.40
C ILE A 97 -20.94 -28.52 14.80
N PRO A 98 -20.22 -29.61 15.14
CA PRO A 98 -20.29 -30.21 16.46
C PRO A 98 -19.85 -29.18 17.50
N ALA A 99 -20.67 -29.02 18.55
CA ALA A 99 -20.36 -28.12 19.64
C ALA A 99 -18.94 -28.43 20.19
N PRO A 100 -18.08 -27.41 20.40
CA PRO A 100 -16.73 -27.66 20.90
C PRO A 100 -16.82 -28.35 22.26
N ALA A 101 -16.35 -29.60 22.32
CA ALA A 101 -16.50 -30.49 23.47
C ALA A 101 -15.71 -30.06 24.72
N ASN A 102 -14.93 -28.98 24.65
CA ASN A 102 -14.18 -28.43 25.77
C ASN A 102 -14.49 -26.92 25.90
N PRO A 103 -15.17 -26.47 26.97
CA PRO A 103 -15.30 -25.05 27.25
C PRO A 103 -13.89 -24.47 27.47
N ALA A 104 -13.54 -23.43 26.72
CA ALA A 104 -12.27 -22.75 26.88
C ALA A 104 -12.09 -22.33 28.36
N PRO A 105 -10.90 -22.54 28.96
CA PRO A 105 -10.67 -22.15 30.34
C PRO A 105 -10.96 -20.66 30.51
N PRO A 106 -11.63 -20.25 31.60
CA PRO A 106 -11.95 -18.85 31.82
C PRO A 106 -10.64 -18.04 31.86
N LEU A 107 -10.60 -16.94 31.12
CA LEU A 107 -9.50 -15.96 31.12
C LEU A 107 -9.44 -15.25 32.48
N THR A 108 -9.02 -15.98 33.52
CA THR A 108 -8.85 -15.44 34.87
C THR A 108 -7.49 -14.76 34.95
N ASN A 109 -7.49 -13.46 35.18
CA ASN A 109 -6.33 -12.61 35.48
C ASN A 109 -5.41 -12.23 34.32
N THR A 110 -5.93 -11.45 33.37
CA THR A 110 -5.06 -10.52 32.64
C THR A 110 -5.30 -9.11 33.17
N THR A 111 -4.32 -8.57 33.89
CA THR A 111 -4.20 -7.14 34.27
C THR A 111 -3.94 -6.28 33.02
N SER A 112 -4.85 -6.36 32.06
CA SER A 112 -4.79 -5.55 30.85
C SER A 112 -5.01 -4.09 31.23
N ILE A 113 -4.16 -3.21 30.67
CA ILE A 113 -4.36 -1.75 30.75
C ILE A 113 -5.63 -1.31 29.99
N TYR A 114 -6.14 -2.17 29.11
CA TYR A 114 -7.40 -1.97 28.41
C TYR A 114 -8.53 -2.66 29.17
N GLY A 115 -9.67 -1.98 29.28
CA GLY A 115 -10.88 -2.56 29.86
C GLY A 115 -11.34 -3.81 29.12
N GLN A 116 -12.15 -4.63 29.79
CA GLN A 116 -12.78 -5.79 29.17
C GLN A 116 -13.66 -5.37 27.97
N TYR A 117 -13.90 -6.30 27.04
CA TYR A 117 -14.74 -6.02 25.88
C TYR A 117 -16.13 -5.54 26.30
N ALA A 118 -16.46 -4.29 25.97
CA ALA A 118 -17.68 -3.62 26.40
C ALA A 118 -18.77 -3.57 25.32
N GLY A 119 -18.54 -4.11 24.11
CA GLY A 119 -19.54 -4.06 23.03
C GLY A 119 -19.93 -2.63 22.62
N LEU A 120 -18.96 -1.71 22.56
CA LEU A 120 -19.19 -0.27 22.34
C LEU A 120 -19.88 0.09 21.02
N PHE A 121 -19.93 -0.84 20.06
CA PHE A 121 -20.59 -0.65 18.78
C PHE A 121 -21.54 -1.81 18.54
N SER A 122 -22.78 -1.49 18.20
CA SER A 122 -23.81 -2.49 17.89
C SER A 122 -23.69 -3.01 16.46
N THR A 123 -23.13 -2.19 15.55
CA THR A 123 -22.98 -2.52 14.14
C THR A 123 -21.60 -2.18 13.59
N GLY A 124 -21.23 -2.84 12.48
CA GLY A 124 -20.02 -2.52 11.73
C GLY A 124 -20.02 -1.09 11.16
N ALA A 125 -21.19 -0.52 10.86
CA ALA A 125 -21.33 0.85 10.38
C ALA A 125 -20.98 1.88 11.46
N GLU A 126 -21.42 1.69 12.70
CA GLU A 126 -21.04 2.52 13.85
C GLU A 126 -19.54 2.45 14.11
N ALA A 127 -18.96 1.24 14.09
CA ALA A 127 -17.53 1.05 14.22
C ALA A 127 -16.77 1.76 13.07
N LYS A 128 -17.23 1.63 11.81
CA LYS A 128 -16.65 2.34 10.64
C LYS A 128 -16.76 3.86 10.83
N SER A 129 -17.89 4.37 11.29
CA SER A 129 -18.09 5.80 11.59
C SER A 129 -17.12 6.31 12.66
N HIS A 130 -16.97 5.59 13.79
CA HIS A 130 -16.00 5.94 14.82
C HIS A 130 -14.55 5.93 14.32
N ARG A 131 -14.23 5.10 13.34
CA ARG A 131 -12.90 5.10 12.69
C ARG A 131 -12.72 6.25 11.72
N LYS A 132 -13.80 6.73 11.12
CA LYS A 132 -13.81 7.83 10.15
C LYS A 132 -13.90 9.20 10.81
N SER A 133 -14.37 9.28 12.06
CA SER A 133 -14.42 10.54 12.79
C SER A 133 -13.04 11.19 12.82
N ALA A 134 -12.98 12.48 12.48
CA ALA A 134 -11.73 13.23 12.44
C ALA A 134 -11.11 13.25 13.85
N ARG A 135 -9.88 12.77 13.96
CA ARG A 135 -9.07 12.71 15.19
C ARG A 135 -8.00 13.80 15.21
N GLY A 136 -7.74 14.45 14.08
CA GLY A 136 -6.92 15.65 13.97
C GLY A 136 -7.60 16.67 13.05
N ALA A 137 -7.40 17.95 13.37
CA ALA A 137 -8.02 19.04 12.63
C ALA A 137 -7.65 18.99 11.13
N PRO A 138 -8.59 19.34 10.24
CA PRO A 138 -8.28 19.61 8.84
C PRO A 138 -7.21 20.68 8.72
N LYS A 139 -6.41 20.61 7.65
CA LYS A 139 -5.41 21.63 7.31
C LYS A 139 -6.02 22.54 6.23
N PRO A 140 -6.77 23.60 6.57
CA PRO A 140 -7.46 24.38 5.55
C PRO A 140 -6.46 24.99 4.58
N ALA A 141 -6.79 24.93 3.29
CA ALA A 141 -6.03 25.55 2.21
C ALA A 141 -7.00 26.19 1.22
N ASP A 142 -6.63 27.36 0.69
CA ASP A 142 -7.52 28.17 -0.14
C ASP A 142 -7.72 27.56 -1.54
N ASP A 143 -6.76 26.76 -2.00
CA ASP A 143 -6.72 26.18 -3.34
C ASP A 143 -7.47 24.84 -3.46
N VAL A 144 -8.02 24.27 -2.39
CA VAL A 144 -8.64 22.93 -2.37
C VAL A 144 -9.74 22.79 -3.42
N ALA A 145 -10.71 23.71 -3.43
CA ALA A 145 -11.87 23.63 -4.33
C ALA A 145 -11.44 23.74 -5.79
N TRP A 146 -10.52 24.67 -6.09
CA TRP A 146 -10.05 24.89 -7.45
C TRP A 146 -9.23 23.72 -7.97
N VAL A 147 -8.30 23.18 -7.16
CA VAL A 147 -7.50 22.00 -7.52
C VAL A 147 -8.38 20.78 -7.76
N LYS A 148 -9.37 20.56 -6.90
CA LYS A 148 -10.31 19.42 -7.00
C LYS A 148 -11.15 19.46 -8.26
N GLN A 149 -11.64 20.64 -8.67
CA GLN A 149 -12.48 20.79 -9.86
C GLN A 149 -11.70 20.88 -11.17
N ASN A 150 -10.60 21.64 -11.20
CA ASN A 150 -9.97 22.06 -12.45
C ASN A 150 -8.63 21.37 -12.72
N GLN A 151 -8.01 20.75 -11.72
CA GLN A 151 -6.64 20.22 -11.85
C GLN A 151 -6.50 18.74 -11.52
N ARG A 152 -7.61 17.99 -11.34
CA ARG A 152 -7.54 16.56 -11.01
C ARG A 152 -6.68 15.79 -12.01
N GLU A 153 -6.97 15.90 -13.30
CA GLU A 153 -6.24 15.19 -14.36
C GLU A 153 -4.77 15.57 -14.41
N HIS A 154 -4.46 16.87 -14.30
CA HIS A 154 -3.10 17.38 -14.27
C HIS A 154 -2.27 16.75 -13.14
N TRP A 155 -2.83 16.73 -11.92
CA TRP A 155 -2.12 16.19 -10.76
C TRP A 155 -2.00 14.67 -10.79
N VAL A 156 -3.04 13.96 -11.23
CA VAL A 156 -2.99 12.50 -11.38
C VAL A 156 -1.89 12.12 -12.38
N MET A 157 -1.82 12.80 -13.52
CA MET A 157 -0.75 12.60 -14.50
C MET A 157 0.64 12.87 -13.90
N ASN A 158 0.81 13.95 -13.13
CA ASN A 158 2.08 14.28 -12.47
C ASN A 158 2.48 13.23 -11.43
N ILE A 159 1.52 12.71 -10.65
CA ILE A 159 1.76 11.66 -9.66
C ILE A 159 2.14 10.36 -10.36
N TYR A 160 1.41 9.97 -11.41
CA TYR A 160 1.74 8.79 -12.22
C TYR A 160 3.17 8.87 -12.76
N ASN A 161 3.51 10.00 -13.39
CA ASN A 161 4.86 10.23 -13.92
C ASN A 161 5.92 10.16 -12.81
N ALA A 162 5.62 10.68 -11.61
CA ALA A 162 6.52 10.60 -10.47
C ALA A 162 6.70 9.17 -9.92
N LEU A 163 5.65 8.33 -9.96
CA LEU A 163 5.74 6.92 -9.58
C LEU A 163 6.67 6.15 -10.51
N VAL A 164 6.56 6.39 -11.82
CA VAL A 164 7.35 5.69 -12.84
C VAL A 164 8.79 6.20 -12.93
N ASP A 165 9.01 7.50 -12.72
CA ASP A 165 10.33 8.12 -12.87
C ASP A 165 11.34 7.62 -11.81
N THR A 166 12.34 6.84 -12.25
CA THR A 166 13.44 6.34 -11.42
C THR A 166 14.72 7.17 -11.52
N SER A 167 14.76 8.22 -12.33
CA SER A 167 15.99 8.96 -12.66
C SER A 167 16.63 9.63 -11.44
N ALA A 168 15.82 10.10 -10.50
CA ALA A 168 16.24 10.80 -9.29
C ALA A 168 16.19 9.91 -8.02
N ALA A 169 16.07 8.58 -8.17
CA ALA A 169 15.91 7.68 -7.04
C ALA A 169 17.18 7.63 -6.17
N ILE A 170 17.03 7.85 -4.86
CA ILE A 170 18.12 7.76 -3.86
C ILE A 170 18.25 6.35 -3.25
N ASP A 171 17.31 5.46 -3.57
CA ASP A 171 17.35 4.08 -3.11
C ASP A 171 18.59 3.36 -3.65
N GLY A 172 19.20 2.50 -2.83
CA GLY A 172 20.34 1.70 -3.27
C GLY A 172 19.98 0.81 -4.46
N PRO A 173 20.93 0.46 -5.34
CA PRO A 173 20.65 -0.32 -6.56
C PRO A 173 20.11 -1.73 -6.27
N LYS A 174 20.35 -2.26 -5.06
CA LYS A 174 19.83 -3.55 -4.59
C LYS A 174 18.53 -3.44 -3.80
N CYS A 175 17.96 -2.23 -3.69
CA CYS A 175 16.71 -2.02 -2.97
C CYS A 175 15.58 -2.74 -3.71
N PRO A 176 14.85 -3.67 -3.06
CA PRO A 176 13.81 -4.44 -3.73
C PRO A 176 12.70 -3.56 -4.30
N TYR A 177 12.44 -2.40 -3.67
CA TYR A 177 11.45 -1.45 -4.16
C TYR A 177 11.89 -0.82 -5.48
N LEU A 178 13.15 -0.38 -5.60
CA LEU A 178 13.66 0.17 -6.87
C LEU A 178 13.65 -0.87 -7.98
N LEU A 179 14.05 -2.12 -7.67
CA LEU A 179 14.04 -3.22 -8.64
C LEU A 179 12.65 -3.47 -9.23
N ARG A 180 11.58 -3.31 -8.44
CA ARG A 180 10.18 -3.46 -8.89
C ARG A 180 9.73 -2.41 -9.92
N PHE A 181 10.36 -1.24 -9.94
CA PHE A 181 10.04 -0.18 -10.90
C PHE A 181 10.99 -0.18 -12.10
N LYS A 182 12.22 -0.70 -11.94
CA LYS A 182 13.27 -0.63 -12.96
C LYS A 182 13.45 -1.94 -13.74
N ASP A 183 13.69 -3.04 -13.03
CA ASP A 183 14.19 -4.28 -13.64
C ASP A 183 13.12 -5.39 -13.68
N LYS A 184 12.17 -5.35 -12.75
CA LYS A 184 11.10 -6.36 -12.59
C LYS A 184 9.76 -5.66 -12.39
N PRO A 185 9.16 -5.07 -13.44
CA PRO A 185 7.88 -4.40 -13.32
C PRO A 185 6.82 -5.41 -12.83
N VAL A 186 6.39 -5.24 -11.58
CA VAL A 186 5.35 -6.06 -10.95
C VAL A 186 3.98 -5.40 -10.98
N PHE A 187 3.92 -4.10 -11.29
CA PHE A 187 2.69 -3.32 -11.32
C PHE A 187 2.28 -3.07 -12.77
N SER A 188 0.99 -3.23 -13.05
CA SER A 188 0.43 -2.81 -14.34
C SER A 188 0.31 -1.28 -14.40
N GLN A 189 0.17 -0.74 -15.60
CA GLN A 189 -0.12 0.68 -15.78
C GLN A 189 -1.42 1.10 -15.07
N GLN A 190 -2.44 0.24 -15.10
CA GLN A 190 -3.71 0.48 -14.44
C GLN A 190 -3.54 0.58 -12.91
N ASP A 191 -2.71 -0.28 -12.32
CA ASP A 191 -2.42 -0.23 -10.87
C ASP A 191 -1.77 1.10 -10.48
N LEU A 192 -0.82 1.57 -11.30
CA LEU A 192 -0.11 2.82 -11.05
C LEU A 192 -1.01 4.04 -11.21
N GLU A 193 -1.92 4.04 -12.20
CA GLU A 193 -2.91 5.09 -12.40
C GLU A 193 -3.95 5.11 -11.28
N ALA A 194 -4.47 3.94 -10.88
CA ALA A 194 -5.37 3.81 -9.73
C ALA A 194 -4.71 4.32 -8.44
N ALA A 195 -3.42 3.99 -8.22
CA ALA A 195 -2.66 4.53 -7.10
C ALA A 195 -2.51 6.05 -7.17
N ALA A 196 -2.28 6.61 -8.36
CA ALA A 196 -2.18 8.05 -8.55
C ALA A 196 -3.49 8.78 -8.19
N HIS A 197 -4.64 8.25 -8.59
CA HIS A 197 -5.95 8.75 -8.16
C HIS A 197 -6.14 8.67 -6.65
N ASN A 198 -5.80 7.54 -6.02
CA ASN A 198 -5.91 7.36 -4.58
C ASN A 198 -5.03 8.36 -3.81
N ILE A 199 -3.79 8.58 -4.25
CA ILE A 199 -2.89 9.58 -3.66
C ILE A 199 -3.51 10.98 -3.73
N PHE A 200 -4.08 11.36 -4.88
CA PHE A 200 -4.74 12.64 -5.05
C PHE A 200 -5.91 12.80 -4.08
N ASP A 201 -6.81 11.81 -4.02
CA ASP A 201 -8.00 11.86 -3.16
C ASP A 201 -7.63 11.92 -1.67
N LYS A 202 -6.61 11.16 -1.25
CA LYS A 202 -6.11 11.20 0.13
C LYS A 202 -5.41 12.51 0.45
N ALA A 203 -4.70 13.13 -0.50
CA ALA A 203 -4.11 14.45 -0.31
C ALA A 203 -5.19 15.53 -0.12
N ILE A 204 -6.27 15.51 -0.91
CA ILE A 204 -7.42 16.41 -0.72
C ILE A 204 -8.09 16.17 0.64
N ALA A 205 -8.27 14.91 1.04
CA ALA A 205 -8.89 14.55 2.32
C ALA A 205 -8.14 15.09 3.54
N VAL A 206 -6.81 15.26 3.47
CA VAL A 206 -6.03 15.90 4.56
C VAL A 206 -6.48 17.34 4.81
N HIS A 207 -6.86 18.06 3.76
CA HIS A 207 -7.28 19.46 3.86
C HIS A 207 -8.78 19.60 4.16
N GLU A 208 -9.63 18.70 3.68
CA GLU A 208 -11.08 18.74 3.93
C GLU A 208 -11.47 18.08 5.26
N ARG A 209 -10.96 16.88 5.55
CA ARG A 209 -11.39 16.03 6.67
C ARG A 209 -10.35 15.98 7.80
N GLY A 210 -9.08 16.21 7.49
CA GLY A 210 -7.99 16.06 8.44
C GLY A 210 -7.61 14.60 8.70
N TRP A 211 -7.08 14.34 9.89
CA TRP A 211 -6.51 13.04 10.24
C TRP A 211 -7.56 12.11 10.86
N CYS A 212 -7.92 11.02 10.18
CA CYS A 212 -8.93 10.05 10.68
C CYS A 212 -8.33 8.86 11.45
N ARG A 213 -7.01 8.68 11.48
CA ARG A 213 -6.38 7.50 12.12
C ARG A 213 -6.12 7.73 13.61
N PRO A 214 -5.91 6.67 14.42
CA PRO A 214 -5.51 6.82 15.82
C PRO A 214 -4.33 7.80 15.98
N ALA A 215 -4.42 8.68 16.97
CA ALA A 215 -3.45 9.76 17.18
C ALA A 215 -2.01 9.25 17.42
N VAL A 216 -1.85 8.03 17.95
CA VAL A 216 -0.54 7.37 18.14
C VAL A 216 0.26 7.24 16.84
N TYR A 217 -0.41 7.20 15.69
CA TYR A 217 0.24 7.10 14.39
C TYR A 217 0.52 8.45 13.74
N ARG A 218 -0.02 9.54 14.28
CA ARG A 218 0.23 10.91 13.84
C ARG A 218 1.40 11.47 14.62
N LYS A 219 2.43 11.93 13.91
CA LYS A 219 3.57 12.63 14.54
C LYS A 219 3.56 14.06 14.06
N GLU A 220 3.22 14.98 14.96
CA GLU A 220 3.29 16.41 14.66
C GLU A 220 4.74 16.88 14.80
N ALA A 221 5.33 17.24 13.67
CA ALA A 221 6.63 17.87 13.65
C ALA A 221 6.49 19.36 14.00
N LYS A 222 6.81 19.71 15.25
CA LYS A 222 6.65 21.08 15.74
C LYS A 222 7.82 22.02 15.38
N ARG A 223 8.99 21.49 15.02
CA ARG A 223 10.23 22.26 14.74
C ARG A 223 11.13 21.57 13.71
N GLY A 224 11.92 22.36 12.98
CA GLY A 224 12.97 21.89 12.06
C GLY A 224 12.49 21.54 10.64
N ASP A 225 13.29 20.79 9.91
CA ASP A 225 13.02 20.42 8.51
C ASP A 225 11.84 19.45 8.32
N LEU A 226 11.36 18.87 9.42
CA LEU A 226 10.22 17.95 9.42
C LEU A 226 8.87 18.69 9.48
N VAL A 227 8.87 20.00 9.71
CA VAL A 227 7.65 20.82 9.74
C VAL A 227 6.93 20.70 8.40
N ASP A 228 5.61 20.59 8.45
CA ASP A 228 4.78 20.49 7.25
C ASP A 228 4.69 21.84 6.53
N ARG A 229 5.59 22.07 5.57
CA ARG A 229 5.60 23.31 4.77
C ARG A 229 4.41 23.40 3.81
N ALA A 230 3.72 22.29 3.57
CA ALA A 230 2.59 22.19 2.65
C ALA A 230 1.23 22.23 3.38
N GLU A 231 1.21 22.65 4.65
CA GLU A 231 -0.02 22.72 5.45
C GLU A 231 -1.09 23.64 4.82
N LYS A 232 -0.68 24.75 4.18
CA LYS A 232 -1.56 25.81 3.70
C LYS A 232 -1.90 25.77 2.20
N SER A 233 -1.38 24.81 1.44
CA SER A 233 -1.67 24.67 0.00
C SER A 233 -1.67 23.21 -0.43
N VAL A 234 -2.76 22.79 -1.05
CA VAL A 234 -2.89 21.46 -1.65
C VAL A 234 -1.88 21.29 -2.78
N SER A 235 -1.72 22.31 -3.63
CA SER A 235 -0.80 22.27 -4.76
C SER A 235 0.63 22.03 -4.30
N THR A 236 1.07 22.75 -3.27
CA THR A 236 2.40 22.57 -2.66
C THR A 236 2.57 21.17 -2.05
N ARG A 237 1.49 20.61 -1.49
CA ARG A 237 1.49 19.24 -0.94
C ARG A 237 1.66 18.20 -2.05
N LEU A 238 0.88 18.32 -3.13
CA LEU A 238 0.94 17.43 -4.28
C LEU A 238 2.32 17.49 -4.97
N ASP A 239 2.90 18.68 -5.11
CA ASP A 239 4.27 18.85 -5.61
C ASP A 239 5.29 18.15 -4.72
N SER A 240 5.17 18.33 -3.40
CA SER A 240 6.06 17.70 -2.42
C SER A 240 5.94 16.18 -2.45
N ILE A 241 4.73 15.65 -2.62
CA ILE A 241 4.48 14.22 -2.82
C ILE A 241 5.17 13.74 -4.11
N CYS A 242 4.95 14.42 -5.24
CA CYS A 242 5.59 14.06 -6.51
C CYS A 242 7.12 14.07 -6.39
N ALA A 243 7.70 15.10 -5.76
CA ALA A 243 9.13 15.19 -5.53
C ALA A 243 9.66 14.04 -4.66
N LEU A 244 8.90 13.60 -3.66
CA LEU A 244 9.24 12.46 -2.82
C LEU A 244 9.17 11.13 -3.59
N LEU A 245 8.12 10.91 -4.38
CA LEU A 245 7.94 9.68 -5.16
C LEU A 245 9.03 9.46 -6.22
N ARG A 246 9.50 10.55 -6.85
CA ARG A 246 10.67 10.50 -7.76
C ARG A 246 11.94 10.08 -7.03
N LYS A 247 12.12 10.56 -5.80
CA LYS A 247 13.32 10.31 -5.00
C LYS A 247 13.31 8.95 -4.31
N SER A 248 12.15 8.45 -3.85
CA SER A 248 12.09 7.22 -3.05
C SER A 248 11.04 6.24 -3.56
N LYS A 249 11.50 5.10 -4.06
CA LYS A 249 10.66 3.95 -4.44
C LYS A 249 10.17 3.16 -3.23
N ALA A 250 10.85 3.27 -2.09
CA ALA A 250 10.27 2.84 -0.82
C ALA A 250 9.01 3.65 -0.45
N ALA A 251 8.95 4.95 -0.77
CA ALA A 251 7.74 5.76 -0.60
C ALA A 251 6.67 5.43 -1.66
N CYS A 252 7.07 5.11 -2.89
CA CYS A 252 6.14 4.60 -3.91
C CYS A 252 5.46 3.30 -3.45
N ASN A 253 6.22 2.36 -2.86
CA ASN A 253 5.65 1.13 -2.31
C ASN A 253 4.65 1.40 -1.17
N ASP A 254 4.91 2.37 -0.29
CA ASP A 254 3.96 2.78 0.75
C ASP A 254 2.67 3.35 0.14
N ALA A 255 2.76 4.05 -0.99
CA ALA A 255 1.61 4.56 -1.71
C ALA A 255 0.80 3.43 -2.38
N MET A 256 1.48 2.44 -2.99
CA MET A 256 0.84 1.26 -3.58
C MET A 256 0.12 0.38 -2.54
N GLN A 257 0.68 0.25 -1.34
CA GLN A 257 0.04 -0.51 -0.25
C GLN A 257 -1.20 0.18 0.34
N SER A 258 -1.39 1.47 0.07
CA SER A 258 -2.45 2.29 0.65
C SER A 258 -2.44 2.29 2.19
N GLY A 259 -3.59 2.58 2.82
CA GLY A 259 -3.77 2.47 4.27
C GLY A 259 -2.97 3.49 5.09
N LEU A 260 -2.39 3.03 6.21
CA LEU A 260 -1.64 3.90 7.13
C LEU A 260 -0.32 4.46 6.53
N PRO A 261 0.49 3.68 5.78
CA PRO A 261 1.66 4.21 5.09
C PRO A 261 1.34 5.38 4.16
N LEU A 262 0.32 5.22 3.30
CA LEU A 262 -0.16 6.29 2.42
C LEU A 262 -0.67 7.49 3.21
N ALA A 263 -1.46 7.28 4.26
CA ALA A 263 -1.96 8.37 5.11
C ALA A 263 -0.81 9.21 5.71
N LYS A 264 0.28 8.58 6.16
CA LYS A 264 1.47 9.29 6.66
C LYS A 264 2.19 10.06 5.56
N LEU A 265 2.28 9.47 4.36
CA LEU A 265 2.92 10.09 3.21
C LEU A 265 2.19 11.36 2.79
N VAL A 266 0.85 11.34 2.71
CA VAL A 266 0.06 12.52 2.32
C VAL A 266 -0.05 13.56 3.43
N ASP A 267 -0.08 13.17 4.71
CA ASP A 267 -0.21 14.12 5.83
C ASP A 267 1.03 15.00 6.01
N ASN A 268 2.23 14.45 5.82
CA ASN A 268 3.47 15.25 5.85
C ASN A 268 4.55 14.58 4.99
N PRO A 269 4.65 14.95 3.69
CA PRO A 269 5.61 14.33 2.77
C PRO A 269 7.07 14.58 3.20
N TYR A 270 7.37 15.73 3.82
CA TYR A 270 8.72 16.04 4.29
C TYR A 270 9.16 15.11 5.43
N ALA A 271 8.31 14.96 6.45
CA ALA A 271 8.59 14.08 7.58
C ALA A 271 8.68 12.62 7.15
N HIS A 272 7.80 12.19 6.22
CA HIS A 272 7.84 10.85 5.66
C HIS A 272 9.15 10.59 4.91
N GLY A 273 9.55 11.51 4.02
CA GLY A 273 10.78 11.41 3.26
C GLY A 273 12.04 11.35 4.14
N ALA A 274 12.12 12.22 5.16
CA ALA A 274 13.22 12.19 6.11
C ALA A 274 13.32 10.85 6.85
N GLY A 275 12.18 10.29 7.28
CA GLY A 275 12.12 8.96 7.89
C GLY A 275 12.66 7.86 6.98
N LYS A 276 12.36 7.91 5.67
CA LYS A 276 12.89 6.95 4.69
C LYS A 276 14.40 7.09 4.54
N THR A 277 14.93 8.31 4.45
CA THR A 277 16.39 8.56 4.37
C THR A 277 17.11 8.07 5.61
N THR A 278 16.62 8.37 6.82
CA THR A 278 17.22 7.88 8.07
C THR A 278 17.19 6.36 8.14
N ASN A 279 16.08 5.73 7.75
CA ASN A 279 15.96 4.27 7.73
C ASN A 279 16.93 3.63 6.71
N ALA A 280 17.09 4.22 5.53
CA ALA A 280 18.03 3.76 4.52
C ALA A 280 19.48 3.83 5.05
N ALA A 281 19.86 4.93 5.69
CA ALA A 281 21.19 5.08 6.31
C ALA A 281 21.42 4.03 7.42
N GLY A 282 20.41 3.81 8.28
CA GLY A 282 20.46 2.78 9.32
C GLY A 282 20.62 1.37 8.76
N ASN A 283 19.87 1.04 7.70
CA ASN A 283 19.97 -0.26 7.02
C ASN A 283 21.33 -0.46 6.35
N SER A 284 21.89 0.59 5.74
CA SER A 284 23.24 0.54 5.15
C SER A 284 24.28 0.21 6.22
N ARG A 285 24.28 0.95 7.33
CA ARG A 285 25.21 0.73 8.45
C ARG A 285 25.06 -0.68 9.05
N ARG A 286 23.83 -1.16 9.21
CA ARG A 286 23.56 -2.53 9.68
C ARG A 286 24.12 -3.57 8.70
N GLY A 287 23.96 -3.35 7.40
CA GLY A 287 24.50 -4.22 6.36
C GLY A 287 26.03 -4.33 6.42
N GLU A 288 26.71 -3.20 6.60
CA GLU A 288 28.18 -3.16 6.76
C GLU A 288 28.64 -3.92 8.02
N MET A 289 27.99 -3.69 9.15
CA MET A 289 28.31 -4.39 10.40
C MET A 289 28.14 -5.91 10.27
N LEU A 290 27.07 -6.36 9.62
CA LEU A 290 26.83 -7.78 9.37
C LEU A 290 27.90 -8.39 8.45
N LYS A 291 28.42 -7.62 7.48
CA LYS A 291 29.51 -8.08 6.60
C LYS A 291 30.80 -8.29 7.39
N VAL A 292 31.21 -7.32 8.20
CA VAL A 292 32.41 -7.43 9.05
C VAL A 292 32.29 -8.57 10.06
N GLY A 293 31.10 -8.75 10.66
CA GLY A 293 30.84 -9.87 11.58
C GLY A 293 30.99 -11.23 10.89
N LYS A 294 30.47 -11.39 9.67
CA LYS A 294 30.63 -12.62 8.87
C LYS A 294 32.09 -12.89 8.53
N GLU A 295 32.84 -11.86 8.12
CA GLU A 295 34.27 -12.00 7.80
C GLU A 295 35.10 -12.45 9.02
N ARG A 296 34.80 -11.92 10.22
CA ARG A 296 35.46 -12.36 11.47
C ARG A 296 35.13 -13.80 11.86
N VAL A 297 33.89 -14.24 11.68
CA VAL A 297 33.49 -15.63 11.95
C VAL A 297 34.15 -16.60 10.98
N VAL A 298 34.24 -16.22 9.69
CA VAL A 298 34.91 -17.03 8.67
C VAL A 298 36.42 -17.07 8.90
N GLY A 299 37.06 -15.94 9.22
CA GLY A 299 38.49 -15.87 9.54
C GLY A 299 38.87 -16.62 10.82
N GLY A 300 38.08 -16.50 11.89
CA GLY A 300 38.32 -17.19 13.16
C GLY A 300 38.11 -18.72 13.13
N ARG A 301 37.44 -19.24 12.10
CA ARG A 301 37.28 -20.69 11.90
C ARG A 301 38.52 -21.37 11.30
N VAL A 302 39.45 -20.60 10.73
CA VAL A 302 40.67 -21.12 10.10
C VAL A 302 41.81 -21.32 11.11
N GLU A 303 41.89 -20.51 12.17
CA GLU A 303 43.02 -20.57 13.13
C GLU A 303 42.92 -21.70 14.18
N LYS A 304 41.77 -22.36 14.37
CA LYS A 304 41.62 -23.41 15.40
C LYS A 304 42.00 -24.85 14.98
N LYS A 305 42.59 -25.07 13.79
CA LYS A 305 43.03 -26.41 13.34
C LYS A 305 44.53 -26.71 13.50
N GLY A 306 45.31 -25.86 14.15
CA GLY A 306 46.79 -25.96 14.11
C GLY A 306 47.57 -25.96 15.43
N ALA A 307 46.95 -25.97 16.61
CA ALA A 307 47.71 -25.99 17.88
C ALA A 307 47.89 -27.43 18.40
N GLY A 308 48.71 -28.20 17.68
CA GLY A 308 49.28 -29.45 18.17
C GLY A 308 50.05 -29.20 19.47
N LYS A 309 49.55 -29.79 20.56
CA LYS A 309 50.10 -29.77 21.91
C LYS A 309 51.50 -30.40 21.93
N LYS A 310 52.55 -29.63 21.64
CA LYS A 310 53.94 -30.05 21.90
C LYS A 310 54.17 -30.03 23.42
N LYS A 311 54.15 -31.23 24.02
CA LYS A 311 54.64 -31.47 25.38
C LYS A 311 56.15 -31.19 25.39
N ASN A 312 56.56 -30.02 25.90
CA ASN A 312 57.94 -29.83 26.33
C ASN A 312 58.15 -30.62 27.61
N ARG A 313 58.79 -31.78 27.48
CA ARG A 313 59.34 -32.57 28.58
C ARG A 313 60.65 -31.90 28.99
N LEU A 314 60.64 -31.15 30.07
CA LEU A 314 61.85 -30.67 30.73
C LEU A 314 62.65 -31.90 31.17
N ILE A 315 63.85 -32.08 30.63
CA ILE A 315 64.85 -33.01 31.14
C ILE A 315 65.73 -32.19 32.07
N LEU A 316 65.58 -32.44 33.37
CA LEU A 316 66.55 -32.04 34.39
C LEU A 316 67.77 -32.95 34.25
N THR A 317 68.89 -32.40 33.82
CA THR A 317 70.20 -33.04 34.00
C THR A 317 70.90 -32.34 35.15
N GLU A 318 70.95 -33.04 36.29
CA GLU A 318 71.93 -32.83 37.36
C GLU A 318 73.30 -33.22 36.82
N SER A 319 74.32 -32.39 37.06
CA SER A 319 75.74 -32.76 37.06
C SER A 319 76.54 -31.70 37.81
N ASP A 320 76.94 -32.08 39.03
CA ASP A 320 78.19 -31.82 39.78
C ASP A 320 78.94 -30.49 39.65
#